data_AF-A0A7U6Y3P3-F1
#
_entry.id   AF-A0A7U6Y3P3-F1
#
_cell.length_a   1.000
_cell.length_b   1.000
_cell.length_c   1.000
_cell.angle_alpha   90.00
_cell.angle_beta   90.00
_cell.angle_gamma   90.00
#
_symmetry.space_group_name_H-M   'P 1'
#
loop_
_entity.id
_entity.type
_entity.pdbx_description
1 polymer ?
#
loop_
_entity_poly.entity_id
_entity_poly.type
_entity_poly.pdbx_seq_one_letter_code
_entity_poly.pdbx_strand_id
1 'polypeptide(L)'
;MKLEKAILSEIERTEGLGPSKLGLRFDRVVIGLVGRLRAFAEDVVPEGTTVLVAVTAPIRVPAKTTAALKERIGALLAGAARHEKSTIHGNRTTIRIVEHRTRQAPKFLGFVHNPDSDPDRLFDLVVEKMRSPS
;
A
#
# COMPACT_ATOMS: atom_id res chain seq x y z
N MET A 1 -10.91 -0.46 -6.84
CA MET A 1 -10.60 0.43 -7.98
C MET A 1 -11.01 1.89 -7.77
N LYS A 2 -12.23 2.22 -7.33
CA LYS A 2 -12.63 3.64 -7.14
C LYS A 2 -11.77 4.39 -6.10
N LEU A 3 -11.40 3.74 -5.00
CA LEU A 3 -10.68 4.38 -3.90
C LEU A 3 -9.17 4.58 -4.14
N GLU A 4 -8.50 3.59 -4.73
CA GLU A 4 -7.10 3.77 -5.20
C GLU A 4 -7.03 4.86 -6.26
N LYS A 5 -7.97 4.87 -7.21
CA LYS A 5 -8.04 5.90 -8.24
C LYS A 5 -8.33 7.27 -7.64
N ALA A 6 -9.16 7.36 -6.59
CA ALA A 6 -9.42 8.62 -5.89
C ALA A 6 -8.18 9.12 -5.14
N ILE A 7 -7.46 8.25 -4.42
CA ILE A 7 -6.23 8.64 -3.72
C ILE A 7 -5.14 9.05 -4.73
N LEU A 8 -5.02 8.33 -5.85
CA LEU A 8 -4.09 8.66 -6.93
C LEU A 8 -4.45 9.97 -7.63
N SER A 9 -5.71 10.18 -8.01
CA SER A 9 -6.18 11.43 -8.62
C SER A 9 -6.05 12.64 -7.69
N GLU A 10 -6.08 12.40 -6.38
CA GLU A 10 -5.93 13.45 -5.39
C GLU A 10 -4.44 13.77 -5.13
N ILE A 11 -3.54 12.78 -5.26
CA ILE A 11 -2.08 12.99 -5.30
C ILE A 11 -1.68 13.71 -6.59
N GLU A 12 -2.28 13.34 -7.73
CA GLU A 12 -2.13 14.05 -9.01
C GLU A 12 -2.52 15.52 -8.89
N ARG A 13 -3.60 15.83 -8.16
CA ARG A 13 -4.03 17.22 -7.90
C ARG A 13 -3.09 17.99 -6.99
N THR A 14 -2.55 17.33 -5.96
CA THR A 14 -1.75 18.01 -4.94
C THR A 14 -0.33 18.28 -5.42
N GLU A 15 0.25 17.36 -6.20
CA GLU A 15 1.65 17.43 -6.66
C GLU A 15 1.80 17.73 -8.16
N GLY A 16 0.72 17.70 -8.95
CA GLY A 16 0.79 17.80 -10.42
C GLY A 16 1.47 16.60 -11.09
N LEU A 17 1.65 15.50 -10.36
CA LEU A 17 2.37 14.31 -10.81
C LEU A 17 1.39 13.18 -11.16
N GLY A 18 1.28 12.88 -12.46
CA GLY A 18 0.56 11.72 -12.99
C GLY A 18 1.05 10.38 -12.41
N PRO A 19 0.25 9.30 -12.41
CA PRO A 19 0.63 7.98 -11.88
C PRO A 19 1.87 7.43 -12.56
N SER A 20 2.04 7.74 -13.85
CA SER A 20 3.21 7.38 -14.65
C SER A 20 4.46 8.13 -14.20
N LYS A 21 4.34 9.39 -13.76
CA LYS A 21 5.48 10.16 -13.20
C LYS A 21 5.86 9.67 -11.80
N LEU A 22 4.91 9.10 -11.05
CA LEU A 22 5.18 8.41 -9.79
C LEU A 22 5.75 6.99 -9.99
N GLY A 23 5.88 6.54 -11.25
CA GLY A 23 6.40 5.22 -11.60
C GLY A 23 5.48 4.06 -11.20
N LEU A 24 4.19 4.32 -11.04
CA LEU A 24 3.22 3.33 -10.58
C LEU A 24 2.81 2.36 -11.69
N ARG A 25 2.56 1.12 -11.31
CA ARG A 25 2.23 0.00 -12.21
C ARG A 25 0.79 -0.46 -11.94
N PHE A 26 0.06 -0.75 -13.02
CA PHE A 26 -1.34 -1.18 -12.97
C PHE A 26 -1.62 -2.37 -13.90
N ASP A 27 -0.59 -3.13 -14.25
CA ASP A 27 -0.76 -4.33 -15.09
C ASP A 27 -1.52 -5.44 -14.33
N ARG A 28 -1.92 -6.49 -15.07
CA ARG A 28 -2.75 -7.58 -14.54
C ARG A 28 -2.11 -8.27 -13.32
N VAL A 29 -0.78 -8.38 -13.28
CA VAL A 29 -0.07 -9.01 -12.16
C VAL A 29 -0.21 -8.14 -10.92
N VAL A 30 -0.04 -6.83 -11.08
CA VAL A 30 -0.24 -5.85 -10.00
C VAL A 30 -1.68 -5.86 -9.48
N ILE A 31 -2.67 -5.77 -10.37
CA ILE A 31 -4.09 -5.81 -10.00
C ILE A 31 -4.39 -7.08 -9.19
N GLY A 32 -3.87 -8.23 -9.63
CA GLY A 32 -4.06 -9.50 -8.92
C GLY A 32 -3.39 -9.54 -7.55
N LEU A 33 -2.16 -9.01 -7.41
CA LEU A 33 -1.45 -8.95 -6.14
C LEU A 33 -2.18 -8.03 -5.15
N VAL A 34 -2.46 -6.80 -5.56
CA VAL A 34 -3.12 -5.78 -4.72
C VAL A 34 -4.53 -6.24 -4.32
N GLY A 35 -5.28 -6.85 -5.25
CA GLY A 35 -6.62 -7.40 -4.97
C GLY A 35 -6.60 -8.49 -3.90
N ARG A 36 -5.65 -9.43 -3.94
CA ARG A 36 -5.53 -10.51 -2.93
C ARG A 36 -5.09 -9.99 -1.56
N LEU A 37 -4.26 -8.96 -1.51
CA LEU A 37 -3.86 -8.31 -0.26
C LEU A 37 -4.99 -7.50 0.35
N ARG A 38 -5.74 -6.76 -0.48
CA ARG A 38 -6.96 -6.07 -0.04
C ARG A 38 -7.95 -7.05 0.59
N ALA A 39 -8.29 -8.14 -0.11
CA ALA A 39 -9.25 -9.12 0.39
C ALA A 39 -8.82 -9.69 1.76
N PHE A 40 -7.55 -10.03 1.91
CA PHE A 40 -7.00 -10.46 3.19
C PHE A 40 -7.09 -9.38 4.28
N ALA A 41 -6.76 -8.13 3.93
CA ALA A 41 -6.77 -7.04 4.88
C ALA A 41 -8.18 -6.67 5.36
N GLU A 42 -9.22 -6.82 4.53
CA GLU A 42 -10.61 -6.63 4.96
C GLU A 42 -10.98 -7.54 6.14
N ASP A 43 -10.45 -8.78 6.13
CA ASP A 43 -10.74 -9.79 7.14
C ASP A 43 -9.94 -9.59 8.43
N VAL A 44 -8.66 -9.17 8.33
CA VAL A 44 -7.73 -9.19 9.47
C VAL A 44 -7.37 -7.83 10.04
N VAL A 45 -7.56 -6.74 9.28
CA VAL A 45 -7.21 -5.40 9.75
C VAL A 45 -8.35 -4.85 10.61
N PRO A 46 -8.06 -4.39 11.84
CA PRO A 46 -9.07 -3.79 12.70
C PRO A 46 -9.70 -2.52 12.10
N GLU A 47 -10.91 -2.21 12.54
CA GLU A 47 -11.53 -0.90 12.25
C GLU A 47 -10.66 0.26 12.75
N GLY A 48 -10.63 1.37 12.01
CA GLY A 48 -9.78 2.52 12.35
C GLY A 48 -8.29 2.29 12.08
N THR A 49 -7.93 1.21 11.38
CA THR A 49 -6.55 0.90 10.99
C THR A 49 -6.47 0.76 9.47
N THR A 50 -5.40 1.31 8.89
CA THR A 50 -5.05 1.13 7.48
C THR A 50 -3.66 0.51 7.38
N VAL A 51 -3.52 -0.50 6.54
CA VAL A 51 -2.21 -1.04 6.13
C VAL A 51 -1.83 -0.46 4.77
N LEU A 52 -0.70 0.23 4.73
CA LEU A 52 -0.06 0.74 3.51
C LEU A 52 1.03 -0.23 3.07
N VAL A 53 1.03 -0.62 1.79
CA VAL A 53 2.05 -1.51 1.22
C VAL A 53 2.60 -0.95 -0.09
N ALA A 54 3.93 -0.86 -0.16
CA ALA A 54 4.68 -0.53 -1.36
C ALA A 54 5.49 -1.74 -1.80
N VAL A 55 5.50 -2.05 -3.10
CA VAL A 55 6.30 -3.14 -3.68
C VAL A 55 6.99 -2.65 -4.95
N THR A 56 8.29 -2.90 -5.10
CA THR A 56 8.98 -2.56 -6.36
C THR A 56 8.66 -3.56 -7.47
N ALA A 57 8.43 -3.09 -8.70
CA ALA A 57 8.38 -3.91 -9.91
C ALA A 57 9.80 -4.28 -10.42
N PRO A 58 9.94 -5.34 -11.25
CA PRO A 58 8.92 -6.30 -11.66
C PRO A 58 8.62 -7.36 -10.59
N ILE A 59 7.35 -7.78 -10.46
CA ILE A 59 6.95 -8.86 -9.57
C ILE A 59 7.06 -10.20 -10.31
N ARG A 60 8.11 -10.97 -10.01
CA ARG A 60 8.42 -12.23 -10.73
C ARG A 60 7.62 -13.43 -10.22
N VAL A 61 7.35 -13.48 -8.92
CA VAL A 61 6.67 -14.62 -8.26
C VAL A 61 5.45 -14.16 -7.45
N PRO A 62 4.39 -13.63 -8.12
CA PRO A 62 3.32 -12.88 -7.45
C PRO A 62 2.57 -13.67 -6.38
N ALA A 63 2.39 -14.99 -6.55
CA ALA A 63 1.76 -15.84 -5.53
C ALA A 63 2.60 -15.92 -4.25
N LYS A 64 3.90 -16.19 -4.38
CA LYS A 64 4.82 -16.27 -3.24
C LYS A 64 4.99 -14.92 -2.56
N THR A 65 5.14 -13.84 -3.34
CA THR A 65 5.19 -12.47 -2.82
C THR A 65 3.93 -12.10 -2.06
N THR A 66 2.75 -12.51 -2.56
CA THR A 66 1.47 -12.27 -1.86
C THR A 66 1.43 -13.01 -0.52
N ALA A 67 1.80 -14.30 -0.49
CA ALA A 67 1.79 -15.10 0.74
C ALA A 67 2.72 -14.51 1.82
N ALA A 68 3.96 -14.20 1.45
CA ALA A 68 4.92 -13.59 2.34
C ALA A 68 4.45 -12.21 2.86
N LEU A 69 3.85 -11.38 2.01
CA LEU A 69 3.29 -10.09 2.45
C LEU A 69 2.14 -10.28 3.45
N LYS A 70 1.26 -11.26 3.27
CA LYS A 70 0.18 -11.54 4.24
C LYS A 70 0.74 -11.92 5.61
N GLU A 71 1.76 -12.77 5.64
CA GLU A 71 2.44 -13.15 6.88
C GLU A 71 3.06 -11.94 7.58
N ARG A 72 3.75 -11.07 6.84
CA ARG A 72 4.35 -9.84 7.39
C ARG A 72 3.31 -8.87 7.91
N ILE A 73 2.21 -8.66 7.18
CA ILE A 73 1.10 -7.83 7.64
C ILE A 73 0.52 -8.38 8.94
N GLY A 74 0.26 -9.69 9.01
CA GLY A 74 -0.25 -10.33 10.23
C GLY A 74 0.69 -10.17 11.42
N ALA A 75 1.99 -10.37 11.20
CA ALA A 75 3.00 -10.19 12.24
C ALA A 75 3.08 -8.74 12.76
N LEU A 76 2.98 -7.74 11.86
CA LEU A 76 2.99 -6.33 12.26
C LEU A 76 1.70 -5.91 12.97
N LEU A 77 0.55 -6.46 12.58
CA LEU A 77 -0.72 -6.21 13.26
C LEU A 77 -0.72 -6.77 14.69
N ALA A 78 -0.11 -7.94 14.89
CA ALA A 78 0.03 -8.59 16.20
C ALA A 78 1.17 -8.01 17.05
N GLY A 79 2.14 -7.34 16.43
CA GLY A 79 3.34 -6.81 17.08
C GLY A 79 3.24 -5.33 17.45
N ALA A 80 4.28 -4.84 18.15
CA ALA A 80 4.43 -3.42 18.48
C ALA A 80 4.99 -2.59 17.30
N ALA A 81 5.67 -3.24 16.35
CA ALA A 81 6.23 -2.55 15.17
C ALA A 81 5.11 -2.11 14.23
N ARG A 82 5.12 -0.83 13.84
CA ARG A 82 4.13 -0.25 12.91
C ARG A 82 4.69 0.01 11.51
N HIS A 83 5.97 -0.29 11.28
CA HIS A 83 6.63 -0.05 10.01
C HIS A 83 7.71 -1.11 9.80
N GLU A 84 7.72 -1.74 8.63
CA GLU A 84 8.76 -2.66 8.21
C GLU A 84 9.22 -2.34 6.79
N LYS A 85 10.53 -2.40 6.56
CA LYS A 85 11.16 -2.46 5.25
C LYS A 85 11.87 -3.80 5.10
N SER A 86 11.59 -4.51 4.02
CA SER A 86 12.20 -5.82 3.77
C SER A 86 12.32 -6.09 2.27
N THR A 87 13.00 -7.17 1.91
CA THR A 87 13.06 -7.66 0.54
C THR A 87 12.39 -9.03 0.47
N ILE A 88 11.37 -9.15 -0.36
CA ILE A 88 10.57 -10.37 -0.53
C ILE A 88 10.73 -10.82 -1.98
N HIS A 89 11.39 -11.96 -2.18
CA HIS A 89 11.61 -12.57 -3.51
C HIS A 89 12.17 -11.60 -4.57
N GLY A 90 13.07 -10.70 -4.17
CA GLY A 90 13.69 -9.72 -5.04
C GLY A 90 12.88 -8.43 -5.24
N ASN A 91 11.73 -8.29 -4.59
CA ASN A 91 10.98 -7.04 -4.52
C ASN A 91 11.31 -6.33 -3.20
N ARG A 92 11.73 -5.07 -3.26
CA ARG A 92 11.78 -4.23 -2.06
C ARG A 92 10.36 -3.90 -1.64
N THR A 93 10.07 -4.07 -0.37
CA THR A 93 8.75 -3.89 0.21
C THR A 93 8.81 -2.99 1.41
N THR A 94 7.86 -2.06 1.49
CA THR A 94 7.62 -1.23 2.68
C THR A 94 6.19 -1.48 3.13
N ILE A 95 6.00 -1.78 4.41
CA ILE A 95 4.68 -1.96 5.04
C ILE A 95 4.57 -0.95 6.18
N ARG A 96 3.50 -0.16 6.22
CA ARG A 96 3.22 0.79 7.30
C ARG A 96 1.79 0.62 7.80
N ILE A 97 1.64 0.49 9.11
CA ILE A 97 0.35 0.47 9.80
C ILE A 97 0.06 1.90 10.25
N VAL A 98 -1.13 2.37 9.91
CA VAL A 98 -1.61 3.72 10.22
C VAL A 98 -2.91 3.60 10.97
N GLU A 99 -2.94 4.08 12.21
CA GLU A 99 -4.16 4.23 12.98
C GLU A 99 -4.79 5.58 12.65
N HIS A 100 -6.10 5.60 12.48
CA HIS A 100 -6.87 6.81 12.22
C HIS A 100 -8.18 6.75 12.99
N ARG A 101 -8.75 7.93 13.27
CA ARG A 101 -9.98 8.02 14.07
C ARG A 101 -11.25 7.84 13.24
N THR A 102 -11.13 7.75 11.91
CA THR A 102 -12.26 7.78 11.00
C THR A 102 -12.58 6.39 10.49
N ARG A 103 -13.77 5.86 10.80
CA ARG A 103 -14.22 4.55 10.28
C ARG A 103 -14.40 4.51 8.75
N GLN A 104 -14.18 5.61 8.05
CA GLN A 104 -14.37 5.73 6.60
C GLN A 104 -13.09 5.49 5.79
N ALA A 105 -11.91 5.46 6.41
CA ALA A 105 -10.67 5.18 5.69
C ALA A 105 -10.52 3.67 5.40
N PRO A 106 -9.93 3.29 4.25
CA PRO A 106 -9.83 1.89 3.84
C PRO A 106 -8.86 1.11 4.72
N LYS A 107 -9.17 -0.15 4.99
CA LYS A 107 -8.26 -1.08 5.70
C LYS A 107 -6.95 -1.34 4.95
N PHE A 108 -6.93 -1.16 3.63
CA PHE A 108 -5.75 -1.44 2.81
C PHE A 108 -5.56 -0.47 1.64
N LEU A 109 -4.31 -0.01 1.50
CA LEU A 109 -3.82 0.67 0.32
C LEU A 109 -2.50 0.02 -0.13
N GLY A 110 -2.47 -0.46 -1.38
CA GLY A 110 -1.28 -1.07 -1.95
C GLY A 110 -0.90 -0.42 -3.27
N PHE A 111 0.39 -0.20 -3.49
CA PHE A 111 0.89 0.24 -4.78
C PHE A 111 2.17 -0.50 -5.18
N VAL A 112 2.33 -0.64 -6.49
CA VAL A 112 3.53 -1.20 -7.10
C VAL A 112 4.21 -0.10 -7.88
N HIS A 113 5.49 0.11 -7.64
CA HIS A 113 6.25 1.20 -8.23
C HIS A 113 7.54 0.71 -8.88
N ASN A 114 8.12 1.47 -9.81
CA ASN A 114 9.44 1.16 -10.34
C ASN A 114 10.51 1.31 -9.23
N PRO A 115 11.64 0.58 -9.29
CA PRO A 115 12.67 0.62 -8.26
C PRO A 115 13.22 2.03 -7.96
N ASP A 116 13.18 2.93 -8.93
CA ASP A 116 13.78 4.25 -8.81
C ASP A 116 12.89 5.25 -8.03
N SER A 117 11.65 4.87 -7.72
CA SER A 117 10.73 5.68 -6.91
C SER A 117 10.93 5.43 -5.41
N ASP A 118 10.88 6.50 -4.61
CA ASP A 118 10.86 6.43 -3.14
C ASP A 118 9.42 6.25 -2.61
N PRO A 119 9.09 5.09 -2.01
CA PRO A 119 7.74 4.81 -1.52
C PRO A 119 7.36 5.58 -0.24
N ASP A 120 8.32 6.06 0.54
CA ASP A 120 8.03 6.71 1.82
C ASP A 120 7.32 8.05 1.61
N ARG A 121 7.74 8.83 0.61
CA ARG A 121 7.06 10.09 0.23
C ARG A 121 5.59 9.85 -0.11
N LEU A 122 5.29 8.75 -0.80
CA LEU A 122 3.91 8.41 -1.14
C LEU A 122 3.10 8.03 0.10
N PHE A 123 3.70 7.31 1.05
CA PHE A 123 3.06 7.03 2.33
C PHE A 123 2.78 8.28 3.14
N ASP A 124 3.73 9.21 3.22
CA ASP A 124 3.55 10.44 4.00
C ASP A 124 2.38 11.27 3.47
N LEU A 125 2.25 11.41 2.15
CA LEU A 125 1.10 12.08 1.52
C LEU A 125 -0.24 11.41 1.85
N VAL A 126 -0.27 10.07 1.83
CA VAL A 126 -1.48 9.31 2.18
C VAL A 126 -1.84 9.49 3.66
N VAL A 127 -0.84 9.42 4.55
CA VAL A 127 -1.03 9.60 5.99
C VAL A 127 -1.51 11.01 6.31
N GLU A 128 -0.95 12.04 5.67
CA GLU A 128 -1.36 13.42 5.83
C GLU A 128 -2.83 13.61 5.44
N LYS A 129 -3.25 13.09 4.28
CA LYS A 129 -4.66 13.16 3.86
C LYS A 129 -5.60 12.38 4.77
N MET A 130 -5.16 11.26 5.35
CA MET A 130 -5.97 10.53 6.33
C MET A 130 -6.15 11.28 7.65
N ARG A 131 -5.27 12.23 7.96
CA ARG A 131 -5.34 13.06 9.18
C ARG A 131 -6.15 14.34 9.00
N SER A 132 -6.22 14.86 7.78
CA SER A 132 -7.02 16.05 7.47
C SER A 132 -8.50 15.68 7.36
N PRO A 133 -9.39 16.19 8.23
CA PRO A 133 -10.83 16.04 8.02
C PRO A 133 -11.21 16.85 6.78
N SER A 134 -11.73 16.19 5.75
CA SER A 134 -12.46 16.88 4.67
C SER A 134 -13.78 17.44 5.19
#